data_AF-A0A259HY94-F1
#
_entry.id   AF-A0A259HY94-F1
#
_cell.length_a   1.000
_cell.length_b   1.000
_cell.length_c   1.000
_cell.angle_alpha   90.00
_cell.angle_beta   90.00
_cell.angle_gamma   90.00
#
_symmetry.space_group_name_H-M   'P 1'
#
loop_
_entity.id
_entity.type
_entity.pdbx_description
1 polymer ?
#
loop_
_entity_poly.entity_id
_entity_poly.type
_entity_poly.pdbx_seq_one_letter_code
_entity_poly.pdbx_strand_id
1 'polypeptide(L)'
;MANFRGFIGSELLAINQHLSSVKNMIPAKVKLSNLERRSMFKLHLKRKDFVKAALLHMRKSPSTVPSYVDLTACNNQMQLFEQYTELLEEVDQLKKQLEDARLLLGNDIMKQTRSYFQHCKNGAAAGQTQFEQIFQSLKPYYAVGRNSKKQREALNETL
;
A
#
# COMPACT_ATOMS: atom_id res chain seq x y z
N MET A 1 14.03 -22.34 -1.06
CA MET A 1 13.71 -21.01 -0.51
C MET A 1 13.97 -19.99 -1.59
N ALA A 2 13.14 -18.97 -1.75
CA ALA A 2 13.43 -17.88 -2.69
C ALA A 2 14.73 -17.19 -2.25
N ASN A 3 15.71 -17.10 -3.14
CA ASN A 3 17.01 -16.51 -2.83
C ASN A 3 16.89 -14.99 -2.93
N PHE A 4 16.50 -14.33 -1.83
CA PHE A 4 16.46 -12.87 -1.78
C PHE A 4 17.88 -12.33 -1.61
N ARG A 5 18.43 -11.75 -2.69
CA ARG A 5 19.56 -10.84 -2.57
C ARG A 5 19.04 -9.54 -1.96
N GLY A 6 19.62 -9.11 -0.84
CA GLY A 6 19.34 -7.79 -0.27
C GLY A 6 19.78 -6.67 -1.21
N PHE A 7 19.13 -5.52 -1.13
CA PHE A 7 19.59 -4.34 -1.86
C PHE A 7 21.00 -3.97 -1.39
N ILE A 8 21.93 -3.77 -2.33
CA ILE A 8 23.22 -3.15 -2.02
C ILE A 8 22.99 -1.67 -1.76
N GLY A 9 23.81 -1.04 -0.92
CA GLY A 9 23.65 0.38 -0.56
C GLY A 9 23.53 1.34 -1.75
N SER A 10 24.21 1.03 -2.87
CA SER A 10 24.09 1.76 -4.14
C SER A 10 22.71 1.65 -4.78
N GLU A 11 22.06 0.49 -4.69
CA GLU A 11 20.71 0.24 -5.25
C GLU A 11 19.65 1.00 -4.45
N LEU A 12 19.73 1.00 -3.12
CA LEU A 12 18.82 1.80 -2.28
C LEU A 12 18.96 3.30 -2.53
N LEU A 13 20.20 3.78 -2.71
CA LEU A 13 20.45 5.18 -3.02
C LEU A 13 19.82 5.55 -4.37
N ALA A 14 20.03 4.72 -5.40
CA ALA A 14 19.46 4.93 -6.73
C ALA A 14 17.93 4.93 -6.70
N ILE A 15 17.31 3.95 -6.02
CA ILE A 15 15.84 3.88 -5.87
C ILE A 15 15.30 5.17 -5.22
N ASN A 16 15.91 5.63 -4.12
CA ASN A 16 15.48 6.85 -3.44
C ASN A 16 15.67 8.10 -4.30
N GLN A 17 16.75 8.16 -5.09
CA GLN A 17 16.96 9.24 -6.04
C GLN A 17 15.89 9.25 -7.12
N HIS A 18 15.58 8.10 -7.73
CA HIS A 18 14.52 7.98 -8.74
C HIS A 18 13.15 8.36 -8.19
N LEU A 19 12.79 7.89 -6.98
CA LEU A 19 11.54 8.27 -6.33
C LEU A 19 11.46 9.78 -6.07
N SER A 20 12.58 10.42 -5.72
CA SER A 20 12.65 11.86 -5.50
C SER A 20 12.48 12.63 -6.81
N SER A 21 13.12 12.17 -7.88
CA SER A 21 12.96 12.73 -9.23
C SER A 21 11.50 12.63 -9.71
N VAL A 22 10.87 11.47 -9.57
CA VAL A 22 9.45 11.27 -9.93
C VAL A 22 8.55 12.23 -9.15
N LYS A 23 8.76 12.37 -7.82
CA LYS A 23 7.98 13.32 -7.00
C LYS A 23 8.13 14.77 -7.45
N ASN A 24 9.30 15.15 -7.96
CA ASN A 24 9.56 16.51 -8.46
C ASN A 24 8.96 16.75 -9.86
N MET A 25 8.79 15.69 -10.66
CA MET A 25 8.17 15.78 -11.99
C MET A 25 6.65 15.90 -11.95
N ILE A 26 5.99 15.50 -10.86
CA ILE A 26 4.54 15.63 -10.72
C ILE A 26 4.18 17.12 -10.55
N PRO A 27 3.50 17.74 -11.53
CA PRO A 27 3.30 19.19 -11.57
C PRO A 27 2.34 19.68 -10.48
N ALA A 28 1.38 18.85 -10.08
CA ALA A 28 0.34 19.20 -9.12
C ALA A 28 0.56 18.48 -7.79
N LYS A 29 1.09 19.19 -6.79
CA LYS A 29 1.24 18.69 -5.41
C LYS A 29 -0.07 18.81 -4.62
N VAL A 30 -1.17 18.34 -5.21
CA VAL A 30 -2.50 18.41 -4.57
C VAL A 30 -2.60 17.35 -3.47
N LYS A 31 -2.96 17.78 -2.26
CA LYS A 31 -3.26 16.90 -1.13
C LYS A 31 -4.72 17.09 -0.73
N LEU A 32 -5.55 16.11 -1.06
CA LEU A 32 -6.96 16.09 -0.65
C LEU A 32 -7.10 15.42 0.72
N SER A 33 -7.79 16.08 1.64
CA SER A 33 -8.28 15.52 2.89
C SER A 33 -9.32 14.42 2.66
N ASN A 34 -9.60 13.63 3.69
CA ASN A 34 -10.64 12.59 3.62
C ASN A 34 -12.03 13.17 3.33
N LEU A 35 -12.34 14.36 3.85
CA LEU A 35 -13.62 15.03 3.60
C LEU A 35 -13.73 15.47 2.14
N GLU A 36 -12.71 16.12 1.60
CA GLU A 36 -12.68 16.52 0.19
C GLU A 36 -12.78 15.31 -0.74
N ARG A 37 -12.05 14.23 -0.46
CA ARG A 37 -12.14 12.99 -1.26
C ARG A 37 -13.55 12.39 -1.28
N ARG A 38 -14.31 12.56 -0.20
CA ARG A 38 -15.68 12.03 -0.09
C ARG A 38 -16.69 12.91 -0.82
N SER A 39 -16.46 14.23 -0.90
CA SER A 39 -17.38 15.16 -1.55
C SER A 39 -17.24 15.22 -3.09
N MET A 40 -16.14 14.70 -3.66
CA MET A 40 -15.89 14.76 -5.11
C MET A 40 -16.70 13.73 -5.91
N PHE A 41 -17.15 14.12 -7.10
CA PHE A 41 -17.66 13.18 -8.10
C PHE A 41 -16.52 12.32 -8.65
N LYS A 42 -16.64 10.99 -8.51
CA LYS A 42 -15.59 10.05 -8.88
C LYS A 42 -15.79 9.52 -10.29
N LEU A 43 -14.76 9.63 -11.12
CA LEU A 43 -14.68 8.94 -12.41
C LEU A 43 -14.09 7.53 -12.24
N HIS A 44 -14.86 6.63 -11.66
CA HIS A 44 -14.63 5.17 -11.72
C HIS A 44 -14.73 4.62 -13.16
N LEU A 45 -14.07 3.48 -13.38
CA LEU A 45 -13.97 2.77 -14.66
C LEU A 45 -15.33 2.61 -15.38
N LYS A 46 -16.38 2.24 -14.63
CA LYS A 46 -17.75 2.07 -15.17
C LYS A 46 -18.37 3.34 -15.76
N ARG A 47 -17.91 4.53 -15.36
CA ARG A 47 -18.37 5.82 -15.90
C ARG A 47 -17.42 6.39 -16.96
N LYS A 48 -16.28 5.75 -17.20
CA LYS A 48 -15.32 6.18 -18.23
C LYS A 48 -15.95 6.11 -19.62
N ASP A 49 -16.69 5.04 -19.90
CA ASP A 49 -17.38 4.85 -21.18
C ASP A 49 -18.47 5.91 -21.40
N PHE A 50 -19.21 6.25 -20.33
CA PHE A 50 -20.17 7.36 -20.37
C PHE A 50 -19.49 8.68 -20.72
N VAL A 51 -18.38 9.04 -20.06
CA VAL A 51 -17.67 10.29 -20.33
C VAL A 51 -17.12 10.30 -21.76
N LYS A 52 -16.53 9.20 -22.23
CA LYS A 52 -16.03 9.08 -23.61
C LYS A 52 -17.16 9.24 -24.64
N ALA A 53 -18.29 8.58 -24.42
CA ALA A 53 -19.47 8.71 -25.28
C ALA A 53 -20.02 10.14 -25.28
N ALA A 54 -20.14 10.76 -24.10
CA ALA A 54 -20.60 12.14 -23.96
C ALA A 54 -19.68 13.11 -24.72
N LEU A 55 -18.36 13.03 -24.53
CA LEU A 55 -17.38 13.85 -25.26
C LEU A 55 -17.42 13.60 -26.78
N LEU A 56 -17.72 12.37 -27.21
CA LEU A 56 -17.92 12.07 -28.64
C LEU A 56 -19.15 12.77 -29.20
N HIS A 57 -20.29 12.72 -28.49
CA HIS A 57 -21.51 13.41 -28.91
C HIS A 57 -21.35 14.94 -28.88
N MET A 58 -20.72 15.51 -27.86
CA MET A 58 -20.42 16.94 -27.79
C MET A 58 -19.58 17.41 -28.99
N ARG A 59 -18.60 16.59 -29.43
CA ARG A 59 -17.79 16.88 -30.62
C ARG A 59 -18.56 16.75 -31.94
N LYS A 60 -19.40 15.71 -32.06
CA LYS A 60 -20.18 15.45 -33.29
C LYS A 60 -21.35 16.41 -33.47
N SER A 61 -21.91 16.94 -32.38
CA SER A 61 -23.07 17.81 -32.40
C SER A 61 -22.84 19.06 -31.54
N PRO A 62 -21.93 19.98 -31.93
CA PRO A 62 -21.56 21.14 -31.13
C PRO A 62 -22.73 22.07 -30.79
N SER A 63 -23.76 22.13 -31.63
CA SER A 63 -24.98 22.93 -31.40
C SER A 63 -25.78 22.47 -30.17
N THR A 64 -25.55 21.25 -29.68
CA THR A 64 -26.20 20.72 -28.48
C THR A 64 -25.43 21.02 -27.20
N VAL A 65 -24.21 21.55 -27.31
CA VAL A 65 -23.33 21.82 -26.16
C VAL A 65 -23.73 23.15 -25.53
N PRO A 66 -24.12 23.17 -24.24
CA PRO A 66 -24.45 24.42 -23.56
C PRO A 66 -23.23 25.35 -23.50
N SER A 67 -23.47 26.67 -23.52
CA SER A 67 -22.40 27.69 -23.56
C SER A 67 -21.47 27.69 -22.35
N TYR A 68 -21.91 27.16 -21.22
CA TYR A 68 -21.10 27.03 -20.00
C TYR A 68 -20.17 25.80 -20.00
N VAL A 69 -20.28 24.91 -20.98
CA VAL A 69 -19.45 23.71 -21.08
C VAL A 69 -18.25 23.99 -21.98
N ASP A 70 -17.05 23.95 -21.41
CA ASP A 70 -15.80 24.02 -22.17
C ASP A 70 -15.36 22.62 -22.62
N LEU A 71 -15.76 22.26 -23.85
CA LEU A 71 -15.42 20.97 -24.46
C LEU A 71 -13.90 20.78 -24.62
N THR A 72 -13.15 21.84 -24.89
CA THR A 72 -11.69 21.77 -25.07
C THR A 72 -11.03 21.44 -23.74
N ALA A 73 -11.40 22.15 -22.67
CA ALA A 73 -10.91 21.88 -21.32
C ALA A 73 -11.26 20.45 -20.87
N CYS A 74 -12.50 19.99 -21.09
CA CYS A 74 -12.91 18.63 -20.73
C CYS A 74 -12.10 17.55 -21.48
N ASN A 75 -11.82 17.74 -22.78
CA ASN A 75 -10.99 16.78 -23.53
C ASN A 75 -9.55 16.72 -22.97
N ASN A 76 -8.94 17.88 -22.70
CA ASN A 76 -7.59 17.94 -22.13
C ASN A 76 -7.55 17.29 -20.73
N GLN A 77 -8.54 17.55 -19.89
CA GLN A 77 -8.66 16.94 -18.57
C GLN A 77 -8.88 15.42 -18.64
N MET A 78 -9.63 14.94 -19.62
CA MET A 78 -9.82 13.50 -19.82
C MET A 78 -8.50 12.82 -20.21
N GLN A 79 -7.71 13.42 -21.09
CA GLN A 79 -6.38 12.89 -21.44
C GLN A 79 -5.44 12.87 -20.24
N LEU A 80 -5.40 13.96 -19.47
CA LEU A 80 -4.62 14.02 -18.22
C LEU A 80 -5.08 12.94 -17.24
N PHE A 81 -6.39 12.77 -17.05
CA PHE A 81 -6.94 11.73 -16.18
C PHE A 81 -6.46 10.32 -16.59
N GLU A 82 -6.42 10.02 -17.89
CA GLU A 82 -5.90 8.73 -18.39
C GLU A 82 -4.41 8.58 -18.10
N GLN A 83 -3.58 9.59 -18.37
CA GLN A 83 -2.15 9.56 -18.06
C GLN A 83 -1.87 9.33 -16.57
N TYR A 84 -2.61 10.01 -15.68
CA TYR A 84 -2.48 9.78 -14.23
C TYR A 84 -2.94 8.37 -13.84
N THR A 85 -3.95 7.82 -14.51
CA THR A 85 -4.44 6.46 -14.23
C THR A 85 -3.38 5.43 -14.59
N GLU A 86 -2.77 5.53 -15.77
CA GLU A 86 -1.69 4.63 -16.22
C GLU A 86 -0.48 4.68 -15.29
N LEU A 87 -0.03 5.88 -14.90
CA LEU A 87 1.07 6.03 -13.94
C LEU A 87 0.74 5.42 -12.57
N LEU A 88 -0.51 5.54 -12.11
CA LEU A 88 -0.94 4.94 -10.84
C LEU A 88 -0.93 3.41 -10.92
N GLU A 89 -1.31 2.83 -12.06
CA GLU A 89 -1.28 1.39 -12.27
C GLU A 89 0.16 0.84 -12.22
N GLU A 90 1.12 1.51 -12.87
CA GLU A 90 2.54 1.16 -12.81
C GLU A 90 3.11 1.24 -11.38
N VAL A 91 2.77 2.31 -10.65
CA VAL A 91 3.20 2.48 -9.25
C VAL A 91 2.57 1.41 -8.35
N ASP A 92 1.32 1.02 -8.60
CA ASP A 92 0.65 -0.04 -7.84
C ASP A 92 1.27 -1.42 -8.10
N GLN A 93 1.69 -1.70 -9.33
CA GLN A 93 2.46 -2.92 -9.64
C GLN A 93 3.80 -2.96 -8.91
N LEU A 94 4.57 -1.86 -8.95
CA LEU A 94 5.83 -1.77 -8.21
C LEU A 94 5.63 -1.93 -6.70
N LYS A 95 4.59 -1.30 -6.16
CA LYS A 95 4.22 -1.42 -4.75
C LYS A 95 3.91 -2.88 -4.39
N LYS A 96 3.10 -3.58 -5.19
CA LYS A 96 2.77 -5.00 -4.98
C LYS A 96 4.01 -5.87 -4.95
N GLN A 97 4.97 -5.68 -5.86
CA GLN A 97 6.23 -6.43 -5.85
C GLN A 97 7.01 -6.25 -4.54
N LEU A 98 7.09 -5.01 -4.04
CA LEU A 98 7.74 -4.71 -2.76
C LEU A 98 6.98 -5.31 -1.56
N GLU A 99 5.64 -5.28 -1.60
CA GLU A 99 4.79 -5.87 -0.57
C GLU A 99 4.92 -7.39 -0.52
N ASP A 100 4.95 -8.05 -1.67
CA ASP A 100 5.11 -9.51 -1.79
C ASP A 100 6.50 -9.94 -1.30
N ALA A 101 7.56 -9.23 -1.69
CA ALA A 101 8.91 -9.48 -1.20
C ALA A 101 8.99 -9.33 0.33
N ARG A 102 8.41 -8.25 0.89
CA ARG A 102 8.35 -8.02 2.33
C ARG A 102 7.56 -9.12 3.05
N LEU A 103 6.43 -9.55 2.48
CA LEU A 103 5.59 -10.59 3.05
C LEU A 103 6.34 -11.93 3.10
N LEU A 104 7.04 -12.30 2.03
CA LEU A 104 7.81 -13.54 1.97
C LEU A 104 8.94 -13.54 3.01
N LEU A 105 9.72 -12.46 3.08
CA LEU A 105 10.76 -12.29 4.10
C LEU A 105 10.17 -12.39 5.52
N GLY A 106 9.06 -11.70 5.78
CA GLY A 106 8.37 -11.74 7.07
C GLY A 106 7.89 -13.14 7.43
N ASN A 107 7.37 -13.91 6.47
CA ASN A 107 6.94 -15.29 6.67
C ASN A 107 8.11 -16.20 7.06
N ASP A 108 9.26 -16.07 6.40
CA ASP A 108 10.44 -16.89 6.72
C ASP A 108 11.02 -16.54 8.10
N ILE A 109 11.09 -15.26 8.44
CA ILE A 109 11.48 -14.80 9.78
C ILE A 109 10.51 -15.36 10.84
N MET A 110 9.20 -15.28 10.60
CA MET A 110 8.19 -15.79 11.54
C MET A 110 8.25 -17.31 11.70
N LYS A 111 8.51 -18.07 10.64
CA LYS A 111 8.70 -19.53 10.74
C LYS A 111 9.89 -19.88 11.64
N GLN A 112 11.04 -19.23 11.42
CA GLN A 112 12.26 -19.50 12.19
C GLN A 112 12.09 -19.13 13.66
N THR A 113 11.60 -17.91 13.92
CA THR A 113 11.41 -17.41 15.30
C THR A 113 10.33 -18.17 16.06
N ARG A 114 9.27 -18.62 15.39
CA ARG A 114 8.26 -19.51 15.98
C ARG A 114 8.85 -20.87 16.37
N SER A 115 9.65 -21.47 15.49
CA SER A 115 10.33 -22.73 15.78
C SER A 115 11.27 -22.60 16.99
N TYR A 116 12.02 -21.49 17.07
CA TYR A 116 12.86 -21.19 18.22
C TYR A 116 12.04 -21.03 19.52
N PHE A 117 10.95 -20.27 19.50
CA PHE A 117 10.06 -20.11 20.64
C PHE A 117 9.51 -21.46 21.14
N GLN A 118 9.07 -22.33 20.21
CA GLN A 118 8.58 -23.67 20.55
C GLN A 118 9.69 -24.57 21.11
N HIS A 119 10.91 -24.46 20.57
CA HIS A 119 12.07 -25.17 21.10
C HIS A 119 12.38 -24.76 22.55
N CYS A 120 12.37 -23.45 22.85
CA CYS A 120 12.53 -22.96 24.22
C CYS A 120 11.43 -23.44 25.15
N LYS A 121 10.17 -23.42 24.70
CA LYS A 121 9.04 -23.98 25.47
C LYS A 121 9.24 -25.46 25.80
N ASN A 122 9.75 -26.25 24.87
CA ASN A 122 9.98 -27.68 25.09
C ASN A 122 11.15 -27.93 26.05
N GLY A 123 12.26 -27.18 25.91
CA GLY A 123 13.41 -27.27 26.82
C GLY A 123 13.07 -26.85 28.25
N ALA A 124 12.24 -25.80 28.39
CA ALA A 124 11.65 -25.37 29.65
C ALA A 124 10.84 -26.49 30.33
N ALA A 125 9.94 -27.15 29.58
CA ALA A 125 9.16 -28.28 30.07
C ALA A 125 10.01 -29.51 30.45
N ALA A 126 11.19 -29.66 29.85
CA ALA A 126 12.18 -30.68 30.20
C ALA A 126 13.06 -30.31 31.42
N GLY A 127 12.77 -29.19 32.10
CA GLY A 127 13.46 -28.77 33.32
C GLY A 127 14.77 -28.00 33.10
N GLN A 128 15.05 -27.53 31.87
CA GLN A 128 16.27 -26.78 31.59
C GLN A 128 16.11 -25.29 31.90
N THR A 129 16.78 -24.82 32.95
CA THR A 129 16.63 -23.45 33.50
C THR A 129 16.88 -22.33 32.49
N GLN A 130 17.86 -22.49 31.61
CA GLN A 130 18.17 -21.46 30.59
C GLN A 130 17.03 -21.27 29.58
N PHE A 131 16.39 -22.37 29.17
CA PHE A 131 15.27 -22.33 28.24
C PHE A 131 14.00 -21.75 28.88
N GLU A 132 13.77 -22.01 30.18
CA GLU A 132 12.68 -21.41 30.96
C GLU A 132 12.81 -19.88 31.00
N GLN A 133 14.00 -19.35 31.30
CA GLN A 133 14.25 -17.91 31.34
C GLN A 133 13.96 -17.24 29.99
N ILE A 134 14.41 -17.83 28.88
CA ILE A 134 14.16 -17.30 27.52
C ILE A 134 12.68 -17.45 27.15
N PHE A 135 12.03 -18.56 27.48
CA PHE A 135 10.62 -18.76 27.18
C PHE A 135 9.75 -17.70 27.89
N GLN A 136 9.99 -17.45 29.18
CA GLN A 136 9.23 -16.46 29.94
C GLN A 136 9.47 -15.03 29.46
N SER A 137 10.66 -14.70 28.96
CA SER A 137 10.93 -13.38 28.39
C SER A 137 10.24 -13.16 27.04
N LEU A 138 10.12 -14.21 26.21
CA LEU A 138 9.48 -14.12 24.88
C LEU A 138 7.96 -14.24 24.93
N LYS A 139 7.41 -14.97 25.90
CA LYS A 139 5.98 -15.29 26.02
C LYS A 139 5.05 -14.06 26.00
N PRO A 140 5.36 -12.90 26.62
CA PRO A 140 4.51 -11.71 26.54
C PRO A 140 4.38 -11.13 25.12
N TYR A 141 5.39 -11.33 24.29
CA TYR A 141 5.43 -10.82 22.91
C TYR A 141 4.81 -11.80 21.91
N TYR A 142 4.71 -13.09 22.27
CA TYR A 142 4.10 -14.12 21.44
C TYR A 142 2.56 -14.07 21.54
N ALA A 143 1.97 -13.09 20.85
CA ALA A 143 0.54 -12.83 20.86
C ALA A 143 -0.23 -13.78 19.91
N VAL A 144 -0.66 -14.92 20.44
CA VAL A 144 -1.57 -15.86 19.75
C VAL A 144 -2.85 -16.09 20.54
N GLY A 145 -3.99 -16.21 19.84
CA GLY A 145 -5.29 -16.51 20.44
C GLY A 145 -5.73 -15.49 21.49
N ARG A 146 -6.12 -15.97 22.68
CA ARG A 146 -6.62 -15.13 23.79
C ARG A 146 -5.62 -14.07 24.27
N ASN A 147 -4.32 -14.31 24.14
CA ASN A 147 -3.28 -13.35 24.54
C ASN A 147 -3.20 -12.14 23.60
N SER A 148 -3.56 -12.30 22.32
CA SER A 148 -3.65 -11.18 21.37
C SER A 148 -4.80 -10.23 21.72
N LYS A 149 -5.91 -10.76 22.25
CA LYS A 149 -7.07 -9.95 22.67
C LYS A 149 -6.73 -9.03 23.84
N LYS A 150 -6.10 -9.57 24.90
CA LYS A 150 -5.66 -8.78 26.07
C LYS A 150 -4.68 -7.66 25.71
N GLN A 151 -3.78 -7.91 24.77
CA GLN A 151 -2.80 -6.89 24.35
C GLN A 151 -3.46 -5.76 23.53
N ARG A 152 -4.49 -6.08 22.72
CA ARG A 152 -5.32 -5.08 22.04
C ARG A 152 -6.20 -4.27 22.99
N GLU A 153 -6.76 -4.91 24.03
CA GLU A 153 -7.54 -4.23 25.07
C GLU A 153 -6.66 -3.24 25.85
N ALA A 154 -5.46 -3.64 26.24
CA ALA A 154 -4.51 -2.76 26.92
C ALA A 154 -4.02 -1.56 26.10
N LEU A 155 -3.95 -1.68 24.76
CA LEU A 155 -3.59 -0.58 23.85
C LEU A 155 -4.73 0.42 23.64
N ASN A 156 -5.98 0.02 23.88
CA ASN A 156 -7.16 0.87 23.73
C ASN A 156 -7.50 1.64 25.03
N GLU A 157 -6.97 1.23 26.18
CA GLU A 157 -7.13 1.93 27.47
C GLU A 157 -6.11 3.08 27.65
N THR A 158 -5.09 3.16 26.80
CA THR A 158 -4.04 4.19 26.81
C THR A 158 -4.22 5.28 25.75
N LEU A 159 -5.37 5.32 25.06
CA LEU A 159 -5.81 6.36 24.11
C LEU A 159 -7.10 7.01 24.61
#